data_AF-A0A022FS34-F1
#
_entry.id   AF-A0A022FS34-F1
#
_cell.length_a   1.000
_cell.length_b   1.000
_cell.length_c   1.000
_cell.angle_alpha   90.00
_cell.angle_beta   90.00
_cell.angle_gamma   90.00
#
_symmetry.space_group_name_H-M   'P 1'
#
loop_
_entity.id
_entity.type
_entity.pdbx_description
1 polymer ?
#
loop_
_entity_poly.entity_id
_entity_poly.type
_entity_poly.pdbx_seq_one_letter_code
_entity_poly.pdbx_strand_id
1 'polypeptide(L)'
;MTDLRHTAAALLACSASSIFIFAAMPAMAQSQPDAEAPAAAPASPHTFTANVSLVSDYRYRGISQTNLRPAIQGGFDYTHESGFYVGNW
;
A
#
# COMPACT_ATOMS: atom_id res chain seq x y z
N MET A 1 -53.97 22.69 -8.84
CA MET A 1 -54.40 22.86 -7.44
C MET A 1 -53.34 22.18 -6.57
N THR A 2 -52.41 23.00 -6.07
CA THR A 2 -51.60 22.87 -4.84
C THR A 2 -50.76 21.59 -4.60
N ASP A 3 -49.50 21.61 -4.19
CA ASP A 3 -48.50 22.68 -3.99
C ASP A 3 -47.13 22.02 -3.71
N LEU A 4 -46.09 22.80 -3.93
CA LEU A 4 -44.68 22.55 -3.61
C LEU A 4 -44.44 22.64 -2.08
N ARG A 5 -43.32 22.05 -1.60
CA ARG A 5 -42.62 22.30 -0.31
C ARG A 5 -43.23 21.54 0.88
N HIS A 6 -42.49 20.80 1.71
CA HIS A 6 -41.52 21.28 2.70
C HIS A 6 -40.75 20.06 3.27
N THR A 7 -39.42 20.01 3.12
CA THR A 7 -38.43 20.10 4.23
C THR A 7 -38.26 18.87 5.14
N ALA A 8 -36.98 18.62 5.46
CA ALA A 8 -36.47 18.12 6.73
C ALA A 8 -36.60 16.59 6.96
N ALA A 9 -35.49 15.85 6.97
CA ALA A 9 -34.57 15.70 8.10
C ALA A 9 -34.95 14.50 8.97
N ALA A 10 -33.94 13.65 9.24
CA ALA A 10 -33.79 12.65 10.32
C ALA A 10 -33.13 11.42 9.68
N LEU A 11 -31.80 11.32 9.57
CA LEU A 11 -30.86 11.16 10.69
C LEU A 11 -31.28 10.05 11.67
N LEU A 12 -30.34 9.13 11.93
CA LEU A 12 -30.12 8.44 13.21
C LEU A 12 -30.64 6.99 13.39
N ALA A 13 -29.72 6.03 13.36
CA ALA A 13 -29.57 4.99 14.39
C ALA A 13 -28.20 4.29 14.19
N CYS A 14 -27.16 4.63 14.96
CA CYS A 14 -26.83 4.09 16.29
C CYS A 14 -26.33 2.62 16.28
N SER A 15 -25.01 2.46 16.29
CA SER A 15 -24.27 1.63 17.28
C SER A 15 -22.85 2.22 17.34
N ALA A 16 -22.52 3.16 18.23
CA ALA A 16 -22.24 2.96 19.66
C ALA A 16 -21.43 1.66 19.88
N SER A 17 -20.21 1.62 20.40
CA SER A 17 -19.35 2.61 21.04
C SER A 17 -17.97 1.95 21.18
N SER A 18 -16.90 2.69 20.95
CA SER A 18 -15.66 2.55 21.73
C SER A 18 -15.01 3.91 21.78
N ILE A 19 -15.56 4.70 22.70
CA ILE A 19 -15.03 5.97 23.17
C ILE A 19 -13.64 5.72 23.77
N PHE A 20 -12.62 6.33 23.18
CA PHE A 20 -11.62 7.02 23.99
C PHE A 20 -11.60 8.48 23.55
N ILE A 21 -12.35 9.28 24.30
CA ILE A 21 -12.20 10.73 24.35
C ILE A 21 -10.79 10.98 24.89
N PHE A 22 -9.84 11.31 24.01
CA PHE A 22 -8.69 12.08 24.40
C PHE A 22 -9.01 13.53 24.07
N ALA A 23 -9.62 14.19 25.04
CA ALA A 23 -10.05 15.58 24.96
C ALA A 23 -8.84 16.48 24.68
N ALA A 24 -8.99 17.29 23.62
CA ALA A 24 -8.40 18.62 23.44
C ALA A 24 -7.09 18.89 24.20
N MET A 25 -5.98 18.35 23.71
CA MET A 25 -4.70 19.02 23.89
C MET A 25 -4.67 20.26 22.99
N PRO A 26 -4.19 21.43 23.46
CA PRO A 26 -3.84 22.49 22.54
C PRO A 26 -2.74 21.92 21.64
N ALA A 27 -2.94 22.00 20.32
CA ALA A 27 -1.89 21.69 19.37
C ALA A 27 -0.74 22.69 19.61
N MET A 28 0.23 22.31 20.44
CA MET A 28 1.51 22.98 20.45
C MET A 28 2.11 22.70 19.08
N ALA A 29 2.17 23.73 18.24
CA ALA A 29 2.98 23.73 17.05
C ALA A 29 4.44 23.65 17.51
N GLN A 30 4.89 22.45 17.85
CA GLN A 30 6.31 22.17 17.98
C GLN A 30 6.88 22.28 16.57
N SER A 31 7.57 23.38 16.30
CA SER A 31 8.50 23.47 15.19
C SER A 31 9.48 22.32 15.37
N GLN A 32 9.30 21.26 14.57
CA GLN A 32 10.30 20.22 14.46
C GLN A 32 11.55 20.91 13.92
N PRO A 33 12.69 20.88 14.62
CA PRO A 33 13.91 21.39 14.04
C PRO A 33 14.11 20.66 12.71
N ASP A 34 14.31 21.42 11.65
CA ASP A 34 14.75 20.88 10.37
C ASP A 34 16.08 20.19 10.65
N ALA A 35 16.01 18.87 10.85
CA ALA A 35 17.19 18.05 10.87
C ALA A 35 17.77 18.16 9.46
N GLU A 36 18.92 18.82 9.34
CA GLU A 36 19.71 18.86 8.11
C GLU A 36 19.82 17.42 7.63
N ALA A 37 19.11 17.10 6.56
CA ALA A 37 19.12 15.76 6.00
C ALA A 37 20.58 15.46 5.63
N PRO A 38 21.15 14.33 6.08
CA PRO A 38 22.50 13.97 5.70
C PRO A 38 22.62 14.09 4.18
N ALA A 39 23.67 14.77 3.70
CA ALA A 39 23.93 14.88 2.27
C ALA A 39 23.80 13.48 1.65
N ALA A 40 22.77 13.29 0.82
CA ALA A 40 22.47 11.97 0.29
C ALA A 40 23.69 11.51 -0.51
N ALA A 41 24.22 10.34 -0.14
CA ALA A 41 25.24 9.70 -0.94
C ALA A 41 24.71 9.54 -2.38
N PRO A 42 25.58 9.66 -3.40
CA PRO A 42 25.15 9.47 -4.77
C PRO A 42 24.46 8.11 -4.91
N ALA A 43 23.28 8.11 -5.52
CA ALA A 43 22.55 6.88 -5.77
C ALA A 43 23.40 5.93 -6.63
N SER A 44 23.29 4.63 -6.35
CA SER A 44 23.94 3.62 -7.18
C SER A 44 23.40 3.72 -8.61
N PRO A 45 24.27 3.62 -9.64
CA PRO A 45 23.83 3.56 -11.03
C PRO A 45 23.08 2.23 -11.34
N HIS A 46 23.17 1.27 -10.41
CA HIS A 46 22.51 -0.02 -10.44
C HIS A 46 21.30 -0.03 -9.52
N THR A 47 20.16 -0.50 -10.01
CA THR A 47 18.96 -0.82 -9.21
C THR A 47 18.60 -2.29 -9.42
N PHE A 48 18.30 -2.98 -8.31
CA PHE A 48 17.90 -4.38 -8.31
C PHE A 48 16.62 -4.55 -7.49
N THR A 49 15.66 -5.29 -8.04
CA THR A 49 14.40 -5.64 -7.38
C THR A 49 14.13 -7.12 -7.57
N ALA A 50 13.52 -7.76 -6.57
CA ALA A 50 13.18 -9.17 -6.63
C ALA A 50 11.87 -9.44 -5.89
N ASN A 51 11.19 -10.50 -6.30
CA ASN A 51 9.99 -11.00 -5.66
C ASN A 51 10.09 -12.52 -5.44
N VAL A 52 9.41 -13.01 -4.41
CA VAL A 52 9.33 -14.45 -4.12
C VAL A 52 7.94 -14.76 -3.58
N SER A 53 7.39 -15.89 -4.00
CA SER A 53 6.09 -16.41 -3.59
C SER A 53 6.20 -17.90 -3.28
N LEU A 54 5.55 -18.32 -2.19
CA LEU A 54 5.29 -19.71 -1.87
C LEU A 54 3.80 -19.96 -2.06
N VAL A 55 3.45 -20.92 -2.91
CA VAL A 55 2.05 -21.27 -3.21
C VAL A 55 1.83 -22.76 -2.99
N SER A 56 0.59 -23.15 -2.72
CA SER A 56 0.24 -24.57 -2.48
C SER A 56 0.24 -25.43 -3.75
N ASP A 57 -0.10 -24.86 -4.90
CA ASP A 57 -0.14 -25.50 -6.22
C ASP A 57 0.06 -24.43 -7.30
N TYR A 58 1.01 -24.62 -8.21
CA TYR A 58 1.17 -23.72 -9.36
C TYR A 58 0.31 -24.22 -10.52
N ARG A 59 -0.65 -23.42 -11.00
CA ARG A 59 -1.58 -23.81 -12.07
C ARG A 59 -1.47 -22.91 -13.28
N TYR A 60 -1.30 -23.50 -14.45
CA TYR A 60 -1.38 -22.81 -15.73
C TYR A 60 -2.61 -23.28 -16.51
N ARG A 61 -3.50 -22.35 -16.88
CA ARG A 61 -4.77 -22.62 -17.59
C ARG A 61 -5.62 -23.72 -16.93
N GLY A 62 -5.60 -23.78 -15.60
CA GLY A 62 -6.35 -24.76 -14.82
C GLY A 62 -5.66 -26.12 -14.67
N ILE A 63 -4.46 -26.33 -15.22
CA ILE A 63 -3.67 -27.56 -15.07
C ILE A 63 -2.58 -27.33 -14.01
N SER A 64 -2.44 -28.24 -13.06
CA SER A 64 -1.35 -28.20 -12.08
C SER A 64 -0.01 -28.46 -12.77
N GLN A 65 0.95 -27.57 -12.52
CA GLN A 65 2.34 -27.66 -12.99
C GLN A 65 3.25 -28.28 -11.93
N THR A 66 2.77 -28.46 -10.69
CA THR A 66 3.54 -29.02 -9.57
C THR A 66 2.93 -30.28 -8.98
N ASN A 67 2.03 -30.96 -9.70
CA ASN A 67 1.35 -32.17 -9.24
C ASN A 67 0.68 -32.00 -7.87
N LEU A 68 0.00 -30.87 -7.67
CA LEU A 68 -0.68 -30.49 -6.42
C LEU A 68 0.27 -30.35 -5.21
N ARG A 69 1.57 -30.13 -5.46
CA ARG A 69 2.58 -29.91 -4.42
C ARG A 69 2.94 -28.42 -4.33
N PRO A 70 3.40 -27.95 -3.16
CA PRO A 70 3.86 -26.58 -2.99
C PRO A 70 4.92 -26.18 -4.00
N ALA A 71 4.88 -24.92 -4.42
CA ALA A 71 5.77 -24.34 -5.41
C ALA A 71 6.36 -23.03 -4.91
N ILE A 72 7.64 -22.81 -5.18
CA ILE A 72 8.30 -21.52 -5.03
C ILE A 72 8.39 -20.87 -6.41
N GLN A 73 8.03 -19.60 -6.49
CA GLN A 73 8.08 -18.78 -7.70
C GLN A 73 8.68 -17.43 -7.37
N GLY A 74 9.24 -16.76 -8.36
CA GLY A 74 9.78 -15.42 -8.18
C GLY A 74 10.50 -14.93 -9.41
N GLY A 75 10.64 -13.61 -9.48
CA GLY A 75 11.34 -12.91 -10.53
C GLY A 75 12.33 -11.91 -9.97
N PHE A 76 13.18 -11.40 -10.85
CA PHE A 76 14.05 -10.29 -10.56
C PHE A 76 14.11 -9.31 -11.72
N ASP A 77 14.48 -8.08 -11.38
CA ASP A 77 14.65 -6.97 -12.30
C ASP A 77 15.96 -6.27 -11.98
N TYR A 78 16.74 -5.98 -13.01
CA TYR A 78 17.94 -5.17 -12.94
C TYR A 78 17.86 -4.01 -13.94
N THR A 79 18.06 -2.79 -13.46
CA THR A 79 18.19 -1.59 -14.28
C THR A 79 19.52 -0.89 -14.02
N HIS A 80 20.11 -0.34 -15.09
CA HIS A 80 21.27 0.53 -15.02
C HIS A 80 20.92 1.93 -15.57
N GLU A 81 21.55 2.98 -15.03
CA GLU A 81 21.33 4.38 -15.45
C GLU A 81 21.57 4.62 -16.95
N SER A 82 22.37 3.77 -17.61
CA SER A 82 22.59 3.82 -19.06
C SER A 82 21.37 3.41 -19.89
N GLY A 83 20.27 3.00 -19.25
CA GLY A 83 19.08 2.45 -19.89
C GLY A 83 19.14 0.95 -20.18
N PHE A 84 20.22 0.25 -19.77
CA PHE A 84 20.27 -1.21 -19.85
C PHE A 84 19.33 -1.83 -18.81
N TYR A 85 18.55 -2.82 -19.24
CA TYR A 85 17.60 -3.53 -18.39
C TYR A 85 17.58 -5.03 -18.72
N VAL A 86 17.49 -5.86 -17.68
CA VAL A 86 17.19 -7.28 -17.80
C VAL A 86 16.34 -7.72 -16.62
N GLY A 87 15.34 -8.56 -16.87
CA GLY A 87 14.51 -9.12 -15.83
C GLY A 87 13.80 -10.38 -16.28
N ASN A 88 13.24 -11.09 -15.32
CA ASN A 88 12.33 -12.21 -15.53
C ASN A 88 11.14 -12.09 -14.58
N TRP A 89 10.05 -12.71 -14.97
CA TRP A 89 8.87 -12.88 -14.13
C TRP A 89 9.00 -14.18 -13.32
#